data_AF-A0A0N8WHD6-F1
#
_entry.id   AF-A0A0N8WHD6-F1
#
_cell.length_a   1.000
_cell.length_b   1.000
_cell.length_c   1.000
_cell.angle_alpha   90.00
_cell.angle_beta   90.00
_cell.angle_gamma   90.00
#
_symmetry.space_group_name_H-M   'P 1'
#
loop_
_entity.id
_entity.type
_entity.pdbx_description
1 polymer ?
#
loop_
_entity_poly.entity_id
_entity_poly.type
_entity_poly.pdbx_seq_one_letter_code
_entity_poly.pdbx_strand_id
1 'polypeptide(L)'
;MINKLSKKIHEINVKNGFYEDEKNIGEMIALIHSEASEALEADRNNKYSNALNDTWNTLNGSPSDEDFKYYFKELCKDTFEDELADIMIRVMDLAAFKNIDLEQHIKAKMRYNSLREYKHGKKY
;
A
#
# COMPACT_ATOMS: atom_id res chain seq x y z
N MET A 1 -3.43 -5.39 14.10
CA MET A 1 -4.17 -5.17 12.82
C MET A 1 -3.24 -5.22 11.61
N ILE A 2 -2.20 -4.36 11.58
CA ILE A 2 -1.24 -4.26 10.46
C ILE A 2 -0.52 -5.60 10.24
N ASN A 3 -0.02 -6.25 11.30
CA ASN A 3 0.68 -7.52 11.13
C ASN A 3 -0.21 -8.64 10.58
N LYS A 4 -1.51 -8.63 10.92
CA LYS A 4 -2.46 -9.61 10.37
C LYS A 4 -2.69 -9.36 8.87
N LEU A 5 -2.82 -8.09 8.47
CA LEU A 5 -2.96 -7.70 7.07
C LEU A 5 -1.69 -8.02 6.27
N SER A 6 -0.53 -7.69 6.81
CA SER A 6 0.80 -8.00 6.24
C SER A 6 0.98 -9.50 5.97
N LYS A 7 0.61 -10.37 6.91
CA LYS A 7 0.61 -11.83 6.69
C LYS A 7 -0.33 -12.25 5.56
N LYS A 8 -1.56 -11.71 5.52
CA LYS A 8 -2.53 -12.02 4.47
C LYS A 8 -2.04 -11.58 3.09
N ILE A 9 -1.44 -10.39 2.98
CA ILE A 9 -0.84 -9.89 1.74
C ILE A 9 0.25 -10.85 1.27
N HIS A 10 1.15 -11.24 2.18
CA HIS A 10 2.23 -12.15 1.87
C HIS A 10 1.74 -13.53 1.42
N GLU A 11 0.74 -14.09 2.10
CA GLU A 11 0.09 -15.34 1.70
C GLU A 11 -0.51 -15.27 0.29
N ILE A 12 -1.13 -14.14 -0.07
CA ILE A 12 -1.66 -13.90 -1.43
C ILE A 12 -0.51 -13.87 -2.45
N ASN A 13 0.57 -13.13 -2.16
CA ASN A 13 1.69 -13.01 -3.08
C ASN A 13 2.45 -14.33 -3.27
N VAL A 14 2.60 -15.13 -2.21
CA VAL A 14 3.14 -16.50 -2.28
C VAL A 14 2.24 -17.37 -3.17
N LYS A 15 0.91 -17.34 -2.96
CA LYS A 15 -0.03 -18.10 -3.79
C LYS A 15 -0.01 -17.68 -5.25
N ASN A 16 0.28 -16.41 -5.53
CA ASN A 16 0.40 -15.86 -6.88
C ASN A 16 1.79 -16.11 -7.52
N GLY A 17 2.67 -16.86 -6.87
CA GLY A 17 3.96 -17.28 -7.43
C GLY A 17 5.10 -16.26 -7.29
N PHE A 18 4.91 -15.14 -6.59
CA PHE A 18 5.94 -14.09 -6.47
C PHE A 18 7.16 -14.48 -5.61
N TYR A 19 7.12 -15.65 -4.99
CA TYR A 19 8.10 -16.19 -4.04
C TYR A 19 8.60 -17.60 -4.42
N GLU A 20 8.43 -18.03 -5.67
CA GLU A 20 8.99 -19.31 -6.15
C GLU A 20 10.52 -19.29 -6.25
N ASP A 21 11.09 -18.12 -6.59
CA ASP A 21 12.52 -17.88 -6.66
C ASP A 21 13.07 -17.10 -5.45
N GLU A 22 14.39 -17.11 -5.28
CA GLU A 22 15.07 -16.30 -4.26
C GLU A 22 14.78 -14.81 -4.46
N LYS A 23 14.39 -14.12 -3.38
CA LYS A 23 14.05 -12.69 -3.44
C LYS A 23 15.27 -11.82 -3.22
N ASN A 24 15.47 -10.86 -4.12
CA ASN A 24 16.40 -9.77 -3.92
C ASN A 24 15.73 -8.62 -3.15
N ILE A 25 16.32 -8.24 -2.00
CA ILE A 25 15.78 -7.15 -1.17
C ILE A 25 15.87 -5.80 -1.87
N GLY A 26 16.91 -5.57 -2.68
CA GLY A 26 17.08 -4.36 -3.47
C GLY A 26 15.95 -4.18 -4.49
N GLU A 27 15.56 -5.26 -5.18
CA GLU A 27 14.41 -5.25 -6.10
C GLU A 27 13.11 -4.93 -5.37
N MET A 28 12.86 -5.56 -4.21
CA MET A 28 11.65 -5.27 -3.43
C MET A 28 11.59 -3.81 -2.96
N ILE A 29 12.72 -3.23 -2.57
CA ILE A 29 12.82 -1.80 -2.21
C ILE A 29 12.61 -0.91 -3.44
N ALA A 30 13.17 -1.29 -4.59
CA ALA A 30 12.98 -0.54 -5.84
C ALA A 30 11.51 -0.53 -6.27
N LEU A 31 10.78 -1.63 -6.09
CA LEU A 31 9.34 -1.70 -6.34
C LEU A 31 8.54 -0.79 -5.37
N ILE A 32 8.92 -0.69 -4.09
CA ILE A 32 8.27 0.27 -3.17
C ILE A 32 8.51 1.72 -3.67
N HIS A 33 9.70 2.00 -4.19
CA HIS A 33 10.05 3.31 -4.72
C HIS A 33 9.32 3.63 -6.04
N SER A 34 9.05 2.64 -6.91
CA SER A 34 8.26 2.87 -8.13
C SER A 34 6.84 3.32 -7.81
N GLU A 35 6.15 2.70 -6.85
CA GLU A 35 4.79 3.14 -6.48
C GLU A 35 4.76 4.57 -5.94
N ALA A 36 5.80 5.00 -5.20
CA ALA A 36 5.91 6.38 -4.77
C ALA A 36 6.08 7.36 -5.95
N SER A 37 6.74 6.90 -7.02
CA SER A 37 6.88 7.67 -8.27
C SER A 37 5.57 7.70 -9.05
N GLU A 38 4.82 6.59 -9.09
CA GLU A 38 3.50 6.47 -9.71
C GLU A 38 2.47 7.35 -8.99
N ALA A 39 2.48 7.37 -7.64
CA ALA A 39 1.68 8.29 -6.85
C ALA A 39 1.97 9.76 -7.21
N LEU A 40 3.25 10.14 -7.29
CA LEU A 40 3.63 11.50 -7.71
C LEU A 40 3.16 11.82 -9.13
N GLU A 41 3.21 10.85 -10.04
CA GLU A 41 2.70 11.01 -11.40
C GLU A 41 1.17 11.18 -11.43
N ALA A 42 0.44 10.40 -10.64
CA ALA A 42 -1.01 10.52 -10.51
C ALA A 42 -1.41 11.92 -9.99
N ASP A 43 -0.77 12.40 -8.92
CA ASP A 43 -0.95 13.73 -8.33
C ASP A 43 -0.72 14.85 -9.38
N ARG A 44 0.41 14.80 -10.08
CA ARG A 44 0.76 15.77 -11.14
C ARG A 44 -0.25 15.82 -12.29
N ASN A 45 -0.89 14.69 -12.57
CA ASN A 45 -1.89 14.57 -13.62
C ASN A 45 -3.33 14.80 -13.10
N ASN A 46 -3.51 15.21 -11.84
CA ASN A 46 -4.80 15.33 -11.15
C ASN A 46 -5.65 14.03 -11.22
N LYS A 47 -5.00 12.86 -11.19
CA LYS A 47 -5.66 11.55 -11.15
C LYS A 47 -5.93 11.15 -9.70
N TYR A 48 -7.12 11.47 -9.22
CA TYR A 48 -7.59 11.05 -7.91
C TYR A 48 -8.85 10.21 -8.06
N SER A 49 -8.99 9.24 -7.17
CA SER A 49 -10.22 8.50 -7.04
C SER A 49 -11.32 9.46 -6.60
N ASN A 50 -12.42 9.52 -7.35
CA ASN A 50 -13.65 10.15 -6.87
C ASN A 50 -14.31 9.21 -5.86
N ALA A 51 -13.61 8.85 -4.78
CA ALA A 51 -14.06 7.94 -3.71
C ALA A 51 -15.18 8.55 -2.86
N LEU A 52 -16.24 9.00 -3.51
CA LEU A 52 -17.54 9.27 -2.92
C LEU A 52 -18.15 7.94 -2.45
N ASN A 53 -19.13 8.03 -1.56
CA ASN A 53 -19.87 6.85 -1.07
C ASN A 53 -20.37 5.96 -2.22
N ASP A 54 -20.70 6.54 -3.38
CA ASP A 54 -21.19 5.81 -4.54
C ASP A 54 -20.15 4.87 -5.15
N THR A 55 -18.86 5.24 -5.18
CA THR A 55 -17.78 4.39 -5.71
C THR A 55 -17.66 3.09 -4.91
N TRP A 56 -17.63 3.20 -3.57
CA TRP A 56 -17.53 2.02 -2.72
C TRP A 56 -18.80 1.19 -2.74
N ASN A 57 -19.97 1.81 -2.89
CA ASN A 57 -21.23 1.06 -3.08
C ASN A 57 -21.20 0.27 -4.40
N THR A 58 -20.70 0.86 -5.50
CA THR A 58 -20.56 0.17 -6.79
C THR A 58 -19.56 -0.98 -6.70
N LEU A 59 -18.39 -0.78 -6.09
CA LEU A 59 -17.39 -1.83 -5.92
C LEU A 59 -17.91 -2.96 -5.02
N ASN A 60 -18.44 -2.64 -3.85
CA ASN A 60 -18.93 -3.64 -2.89
C ASN A 60 -20.23 -4.33 -3.36
N GLY A 61 -21.00 -3.68 -4.23
CA GLY A 61 -22.21 -4.22 -4.84
C GLY A 61 -21.98 -4.92 -6.18
N SER A 62 -20.71 -5.08 -6.62
CA SER A 62 -20.39 -5.74 -7.89
C SER A 62 -20.88 -7.20 -7.88
N PRO A 63 -21.65 -7.64 -8.90
CA PRO A 63 -22.28 -8.96 -8.87
C PRO A 63 -21.34 -10.11 -9.24
N SER A 64 -20.16 -9.82 -9.77
CA SER A 64 -19.12 -10.80 -10.09
C SER A 64 -17.70 -10.24 -9.91
N ASP A 65 -16.70 -11.12 -9.93
CA ASP A 65 -15.29 -10.73 -9.90
C ASP A 65 -14.88 -9.97 -11.17
N GLU A 66 -15.45 -10.32 -12.33
CA GLU A 66 -15.26 -9.59 -13.58
C GLU A 66 -15.79 -8.16 -13.50
N ASP A 67 -16.99 -7.98 -12.94
CA ASP A 67 -17.58 -6.64 -12.74
C ASP A 67 -16.75 -5.83 -11.74
N PHE A 68 -16.33 -6.45 -10.63
CA PHE A 68 -15.45 -5.78 -9.66
C PHE A 68 -14.17 -5.29 -10.32
N LYS A 69 -13.50 -6.14 -11.11
CA LYS A 69 -12.27 -5.76 -11.83
C LYS A 69 -12.51 -4.60 -12.78
N TYR A 70 -13.62 -4.62 -13.52
CA TYR A 70 -14.01 -3.53 -14.42
C TYR A 70 -14.19 -2.22 -13.64
N TYR A 71 -15.06 -2.21 -12.62
CA TYR A 71 -15.33 -1.00 -11.85
C TYR A 71 -14.12 -0.48 -11.08
N PHE A 72 -13.29 -1.37 -10.53
CA PHE A 72 -12.06 -0.98 -9.87
C PHE A 72 -11.11 -0.28 -10.86
N LYS A 73 -10.96 -0.83 -12.07
CA LYS A 73 -10.13 -0.24 -13.10
C LYS A 73 -10.61 1.15 -13.51
N GLU A 74 -11.91 1.33 -13.68
CA GLU A 74 -12.49 2.60 -14.13
C GLU A 74 -12.55 3.68 -13.03
N LEU A 75 -12.70 3.28 -11.77
CA LEU A 75 -12.98 4.21 -10.67
C LEU A 75 -11.81 4.42 -9.70
N CYS A 76 -10.84 3.51 -9.66
CA CYS A 76 -9.78 3.50 -8.64
C CYS A 76 -8.37 3.28 -9.21
N LYS A 77 -8.19 2.44 -10.22
CA LYS A 77 -6.84 2.11 -10.71
C LYS A 77 -6.09 3.34 -11.22
N ASP A 78 -4.78 3.39 -10.94
CA ASP A 78 -3.84 4.44 -11.38
C ASP A 78 -4.16 5.83 -10.80
N THR A 79 -4.90 5.87 -9.69
CA THR A 79 -5.19 7.09 -8.93
C THR A 79 -4.21 7.24 -7.78
N PHE A 80 -4.05 8.48 -7.29
CA PHE A 80 -3.16 8.76 -6.17
C PHE A 80 -3.40 7.86 -4.96
N GLU A 81 -4.67 7.60 -4.61
CA GLU A 81 -5.05 6.75 -3.50
C GLU A 81 -4.68 5.27 -3.71
N ASP A 82 -4.82 4.77 -4.94
CA ASP A 82 -4.44 3.41 -5.32
C ASP A 82 -2.92 3.22 -5.18
N GLU A 83 -2.13 4.16 -5.70
CA GLU A 83 -0.68 4.10 -5.61
C GLU A 83 -0.16 4.20 -4.16
N LEU A 84 -0.82 5.01 -3.31
CA LEU A 84 -0.52 5.00 -1.86
C LEU A 84 -0.85 3.65 -1.21
N ALA A 85 -1.92 2.99 -1.64
CA ALA A 85 -2.25 1.65 -1.17
C ALA A 85 -1.20 0.63 -1.61
N ASP A 86 -0.71 0.72 -2.84
CA ASP A 86 0.34 -0.15 -3.37
C ASP A 86 1.67 -0.01 -2.61
N ILE A 87 2.08 1.23 -2.25
CA ILE A 87 3.22 1.44 -1.34
C ILE A 87 3.03 0.66 -0.04
N MET A 88 1.86 0.77 0.59
CA MET A 88 1.57 0.11 1.86
C MET A 88 1.56 -1.41 1.70
N ILE A 89 0.98 -1.94 0.62
CA ILE A 89 0.95 -3.37 0.32
C ILE A 89 2.38 -3.91 0.17
N ARG A 90 3.23 -3.25 -0.62
CA ARG A 90 4.62 -3.69 -0.84
C ARG A 90 5.47 -3.61 0.43
N VAL A 91 5.33 -2.55 1.23
CA VAL A 91 6.02 -2.44 2.54
C VAL A 91 5.58 -3.56 3.49
N MET A 92 4.28 -3.83 3.55
CA MET A 92 3.74 -4.87 4.41
C MET A 92 4.14 -6.27 3.96
N ASP A 93 4.19 -6.55 2.66
CA ASP A 93 4.67 -7.82 2.11
C ASP A 93 6.15 -8.04 2.45
N LEU A 94 6.99 -7.04 2.23
CA LEU A 94 8.41 -7.08 2.60
C LEU A 94 8.61 -7.33 4.10
N ALA A 95 7.81 -6.67 4.95
CA ALA A 95 7.88 -6.89 6.40
C ALA A 95 7.51 -8.32 6.79
N ALA A 96 6.43 -8.88 6.23
CA ALA A 96 6.04 -10.27 6.47
C ALA A 96 7.11 -11.25 5.99
N PHE A 97 7.62 -11.08 4.77
CA PHE A 97 8.69 -11.89 4.21
C PHE A 97 9.94 -11.91 5.11
N LYS A 98 10.27 -10.78 5.72
CA LYS A 98 11.42 -10.65 6.64
C LYS A 98 11.11 -10.98 8.10
N ASN A 99 9.91 -11.46 8.40
CA ASN A 99 9.43 -11.74 9.77
C ASN A 99 9.54 -10.52 10.72
N ILE A 100 9.28 -9.32 10.21
CA ILE A 100 9.35 -8.07 10.98
C ILE A 100 7.98 -7.77 11.60
N ASP A 101 7.97 -7.46 12.90
CA ASP A 101 6.79 -6.93 13.59
C ASP A 101 6.60 -5.44 13.28
N LEU A 102 6.09 -5.16 12.09
CA LEU A 102 5.93 -3.79 11.58
C LEU A 102 5.03 -2.95 12.48
N GLU A 103 3.95 -3.53 13.02
CA GLU A 103 3.02 -2.84 13.91
C GLU A 103 3.69 -2.36 15.20
N GLN A 104 4.52 -3.18 15.84
CA GLN A 104 5.26 -2.79 17.04
C GLN A 104 6.31 -1.72 16.73
N HIS A 105 7.02 -1.83 15.60
CA HIS A 105 7.97 -0.80 15.16
C HIS A 105 7.27 0.55 14.91
N ILE A 106 6.09 0.55 14.27
CA ILE A 106 5.28 1.75 14.06
C ILE A 106 4.85 2.35 15.40
N LYS A 107 4.28 1.56 16.31
CA LYS A 107 3.83 2.04 17.64
C LYS A 107 4.99 2.65 18.44
N ALA A 108 6.14 1.98 18.47
CA ALA A 108 7.33 2.48 19.14
C ALA A 108 7.80 3.80 18.52
N LYS A 109 7.84 3.89 17.18
CA LYS A 109 8.26 5.09 16.47
C LYS A 109 7.29 6.26 16.69
N MET A 110 5.98 6.01 16.70
CA MET A 110 4.97 7.02 17.00
C MET A 110 5.12 7.57 18.41
N ARG A 111 5.27 6.70 19.42
CA ARG A 111 5.54 7.12 20.80
C ARG A 111 6.82 7.94 20.92
N TYR A 112 7.89 7.52 20.24
CA TYR A 112 9.13 8.29 20.25
C TYR A 112 8.96 9.65 19.55
N ASN A 113 8.26 9.71 18.41
CA ASN A 113 8.00 10.96 17.69
C ASN A 113 7.13 11.93 18.50
N SER A 114 6.17 11.45 19.30
CA SER A 114 5.34 12.31 20.15
C SER A 114 6.11 12.95 21.32
N LEU A 115 7.30 12.44 21.64
CA LEU A 115 8.18 13.00 22.68
C LEU A 115 9.18 14.01 22.14
N ARG A 116 9.28 14.16 20.81
CA ARG A 116 10.24 15.07 20.20
C ARG A 116 9.70 16.50 20.17
N GLU A 117 10.62 17.45 20.21
CA GLU A 117 10.31 18.87 20.03
C GLU A 117 9.62 19.13 18.68
N TYR A 118 8.88 20.24 18.60
CA TYR A 118 8.14 20.64 17.40
C TYR A 118 9.05 20.67 16.16
N LYS A 119 8.63 19.95 15.11
CA LYS A 119 9.40 19.70 13.87
C LYS A 119 10.80 19.10 14.07
N HIS A 120 11.18 18.73 15.28
CA HIS A 120 12.52 18.24 15.61
C HIS A 120 13.60 19.26 15.21
N GLY A 121 13.28 20.55 15.30
CA GLY A 121 14.16 21.65 14.86
C GLY A 121 14.25 21.84 13.34
N LYS A 122 13.47 21.10 12.52
CA LYS A 122 13.44 21.27 11.06
C LYS A 122 12.54 22.43 10.64
N LYS A 123 12.85 23.02 9.48
CA LYS A 123 12.04 24.10 8.88
C LYS A 123 10.76 23.57 8.23
N TYR A 124 10.85 22.38 7.65
CA TYR A 124 9.76 21.61 7.05
C TYR A 124 9.82 20.17 7.57
#